data_AF-A0A653N6P6-F1
#
_entry.id   AF-A0A653N6P6-F1
#
_cell.length_a   1.000
_cell.length_b   1.000
_cell.length_c   1.000
_cell.angle_alpha   90.00
_cell.angle_beta   90.00
_cell.angle_gamma   90.00
#
_symmetry.space_group_name_H-M   'P 1'
#
loop_
_entity.id
_entity.type
_entity.pdbx_description
1 polymer ?
#
loop_
_entity_poly.entity_id
_entity_poly.type
_entity_poly.pdbx_seq_one_letter_code
_entity_poly.pdbx_strand_id
1 'polypeptide(L)' 'MVIRAELEPDLARSLEEATALRAEAEAKEARALSLRRAIAVSLKDDGLTLRDIAVVLGVSYQRVHQLVHEDERALAAS' A
#
# COMPACT_ATOMS: atom_id res chain seq x y z
N MET A 1 2.71 18.78 -26.86
CA MET A 1 1.79 19.95 -26.84
C MET A 1 1.21 20.03 -25.44
N VAL A 2 1.68 20.98 -24.60
CA VAL A 2 1.16 21.15 -23.24
C VAL A 2 0.04 22.18 -23.33
N ILE A 3 -1.20 21.76 -23.06
CA ILE A 3 -2.34 22.68 -22.99
C ILE A 3 -2.22 23.41 -21.66
N ARG A 4 -1.86 24.70 -21.69
CA ARG A 4 -2.04 25.59 -20.53
C ARG A 4 -3.50 26.03 -20.54
N ALA A 5 -4.33 25.30 -19.81
CA ALA A 5 -5.66 25.79 -19.48
C ALA A 5 -5.50 26.80 -18.34
N GLU A 6 -5.88 28.06 -18.58
CA GLU A 6 -6.08 29.02 -17.49
C GLU A 6 -7.37 28.61 -16.77
N LEU A 7 -7.20 27.89 -15.65
CA LEU A 7 -8.29 27.47 -14.79
C LEU A 7 -8.77 28.66 -13.97
N GLU A 8 -10.09 28.76 -13.80
CA GLU A 8 -10.68 29.68 -12.81
C GLU A 8 -10.08 29.39 -11.42
N PRO A 9 -9.75 30.41 -10.60
CA PRO A 9 -8.98 30.23 -9.37
C PRO A 9 -9.53 29.18 -8.39
N ASP A 10 -10.85 29.07 -8.29
CA ASP A 10 -11.50 28.11 -7.40
C ASP A 10 -11.35 26.66 -7.88
N LEU A 11 -11.40 26.47 -9.21
CA LEU A 11 -11.18 25.17 -9.83
C LEU A 11 -9.70 24.77 -9.74
N ALA A 12 -8.77 25.72 -9.91
CA ALA A 12 -7.34 25.48 -9.72
C ALA A 12 -7.04 25.02 -8.29
N ARG A 13 -7.57 25.71 -7.27
CA ARG A 13 -7.45 25.31 -5.86
C ARG A 13 -8.03 23.91 -5.59
N SER A 14 -9.21 23.62 -6.14
CA SER A 14 -9.83 22.30 -5.99
C SER A 14 -9.00 21.18 -6.61
N LEU A 15 -8.35 21.43 -7.75
CA LEU A 15 -7.46 20.48 -8.40
C LEU A 15 -6.17 20.25 -7.61
N GLU A 16 -5.59 21.32 -7.06
CA GLU A 16 -4.41 21.23 -6.18
C GLU A 16 -4.74 20.42 -4.92
N GLU A 17 -5.88 20.68 -4.28
CA GLU A 17 -6.34 19.93 -3.10
C GLU A 17 -6.58 18.46 -3.43
N ALA A 18 -7.28 18.15 -4.53
CA ALA A 18 -7.50 16.77 -4.96
C ALA A 18 -6.18 16.03 -5.22
N THR A 19 -5.19 16.73 -5.81
CA THR A 19 -3.85 16.19 -6.05
C THR A 19 -3.11 15.91 -4.75
N ALA A 20 -3.17 16.84 -3.79
CA ALA A 20 -2.56 16.67 -2.48
C ALA A 20 -3.17 15.50 -1.70
N LEU A 21 -4.51 15.41 -1.66
CA LEU A 21 -5.23 14.31 -1.01
C LEU A 21 -4.89 12.96 -1.63
N ARG A 22 -4.75 12.91 -2.95
CA ARG A 22 -4.30 11.70 -3.64
C ARG A 22 -2.90 11.29 -3.22
N ALA A 23 -1.95 12.22 -3.20
CA ALA A 23 -0.58 11.93 -2.77
C ALA A 23 -0.53 11.45 -1.30
N GLU A 24 -1.35 12.04 -0.43
CA GLU A 24 -1.49 11.57 0.94
C GLU A 24 -2.08 10.16 1.05
N ALA A 25 -3.11 9.86 0.26
CA ALA A 25 -3.73 8.54 0.22
C ALA A 25 -2.71 7.49 -0.24
N GLU A 26 -1.96 7.76 -1.32
CA GLU A 26 -0.90 6.89 -1.83
C GLU A 26 0.19 6.64 -0.76
N ALA A 27 0.59 7.68 -0.03
CA ALA A 27 1.57 7.55 1.06
C ALA A 27 1.03 6.71 2.24
N LYS A 28 -0.23 6.93 2.64
CA LYS A 28 -0.89 6.17 3.72
C LYS A 28 -1.08 4.71 3.32
N GLU A 29 -1.46 4.43 2.08
CA GLU A 29 -1.58 3.08 1.53
C GLU A 29 -0.25 2.35 1.50
N ALA A 30 0.82 3.00 1.01
CA ALA A 30 2.16 2.43 1.01
C ALA A 30 2.60 2.07 2.43
N ARG A 31 2.39 2.98 3.40
CA ARG A 31 2.72 2.74 4.81
C ARG A 31 1.91 1.58 5.40
N ALA A 32 0.62 1.52 5.13
CA ALA A 32 -0.26 0.45 5.60
C ALA A 32 0.17 -0.91 5.04
N LEU A 33 0.58 -0.96 3.77
CA LEU A 33 1.11 -2.17 3.15
C LEU A 33 2.40 -2.64 3.83
N SER A 34 3.37 -1.73 4.05
CA SER A 34 4.61 -2.06 4.75
C SER A 34 4.36 -2.59 6.17
N LEU A 35 3.42 -1.99 6.91
CA LEU A 35 3.06 -2.44 8.26
C LEU A 35 2.38 -3.82 8.23
N ARG A 36 1.40 -4.03 7.36
CA ARG A 36 0.73 -5.33 7.19
C ARG A 36 1.72 -6.44 6.90
N ARG A 37 2.71 -6.15 6.07
CA ARG A 37 3.80 -7.06 5.76
C ARG A 37 4.65 -7.38 6.99
N ALA A 38 5.15 -6.36 7.68
CA ALA A 38 5.95 -6.56 8.88
C ALA A 38 5.21 -7.39 9.94
N ILE A 39 3.91 -7.14 10.12
CA ILE A 39 3.05 -7.93 11.00
C ILE A 39 2.94 -9.37 10.50
N ALA A 40 2.67 -9.60 9.20
CA ALA A 40 2.55 -10.94 8.64
C ALA A 40 3.84 -11.78 8.81
N VAL A 41 5.01 -11.16 8.61
CA VAL A 41 6.32 -11.80 8.81
C VAL A 41 6.54 -12.12 10.29
N SER A 42 6.34 -11.15 11.18
CA SER A 42 6.49 -11.37 12.63
C SER A 42 5.61 -12.51 13.14
N LEU A 43 4.33 -12.56 12.73
CA LEU A 43 3.41 -13.62 13.16
C LEU A 43 3.81 -14.99 12.60
N LYS A 44 4.36 -15.05 11.38
CA LYS A 44 4.90 -16.28 10.81
C LYS A 44 6.13 -16.75 11.59
N ASP A 45 7.02 -15.83 11.97
CA ASP A 45 8.21 -16.12 12.77
C ASP A 45 7.84 -16.60 14.18
N ASP A 46 6.72 -16.13 14.73
CA ASP A 46 6.11 -16.64 15.97
C ASP A 46 5.43 -18.02 15.80
N GLY A 47 5.46 -18.60 14.60
CA GLY A 47 4.98 -19.94 14.30
C GLY A 47 3.50 -20.05 13.92
N LEU A 48 2.80 -18.93 13.70
CA LEU A 48 1.40 -18.97 13.25
C LEU A 48 1.30 -19.49 11.82
N THR A 49 0.20 -20.20 11.54
CA THR A 49 -0.09 -20.63 10.17
C THR A 49 -0.54 -19.44 9.32
N LEU A 50 -0.30 -19.49 8.01
CA LEU A 50 -0.78 -18.46 7.07
C LEU A 50 -2.31 -18.28 7.11
N ARG A 51 -3.05 -19.31 7.52
CA ARG A 51 -4.51 -19.25 7.67
C ARG A 51 -4.91 -18.40 8.89
N ASP A 52 -4.23 -18.57 10.01
CA ASP A 52 -4.51 -17.78 11.22
C ASP A 52 -4.13 -16.31 11.00
N ILE A 53 -2.99 -16.08 10.35
CA ILE A 53 -2.55 -14.73 9.97
C ILE A 53 -3.57 -14.05 9.05
N ALA A 54 -4.22 -14.79 8.15
CA ALA A 54 -5.25 -14.26 7.26
C ALA A 54 -6.47 -13.76 8.05
N VAL A 55 -6.87 -14.50 9.10
CA VAL A 55 -7.93 -14.09 10.02
C VAL A 55 -7.52 -12.82 10.79
N VAL A 56 -6.31 -12.78 11.34
CA VAL A 56 -5.80 -11.62 12.10
C VAL A 56 -5.75 -10.35 11.25
N LEU A 57 -5.25 -10.46 10.02
CA LEU A 57 -5.10 -9.32 9.12
C LEU A 57 -6.38 -8.94 8.37
N GLY A 58 -7.44 -9.76 8.47
CA GLY A 58 -8.70 -9.56 7.77
C GLY A 58 -8.56 -9.65 6.25
N VAL A 59 -7.73 -10.55 5.74
CA VAL A 59 -7.47 -10.73 4.30
C VAL A 59 -7.54 -12.21 3.92
N SER A 60 -7.48 -12.52 2.62
CA SER A 60 -7.43 -13.91 2.16
C SER A 60 -6.07 -14.56 2.42
N TYR A 61 -6.07 -15.89 2.49
CA TYR A 61 -4.84 -16.69 2.56
C TYR A 61 -3.84 -16.32 1.46
N GLN A 62 -4.31 -16.17 0.21
CA GLN A 62 -3.46 -15.79 -0.92
C GLN A 62 -2.79 -14.43 -0.69
N ARG A 63 -3.49 -13.48 -0.08
CA ARG A 63 -2.91 -12.16 0.21
C ARG A 63 -1.82 -12.25 1.27
N VAL A 64 -2.01 -13.06 2.32
CA VAL A 64 -0.96 -13.32 3.32
C VAL A 64 0.25 -13.98 2.66
N HIS A 65 0.02 -14.98 1.81
CA HIS A 65 1.10 -15.64 1.08
C HIS A 65 1.91 -14.62 0.26
N GLN A 66 1.26 -13.66 -0.41
CA GLN A 66 1.97 -12.60 -1.12
C GLN A 66 2.78 -11.71 -0.17
N LEU A 67 2.18 -11.25 0.93
CA LEU A 67 2.84 -10.36 1.89
C LEU A 67 4.14 -10.97 2.45
N VAL A 68 4.13 -12.27 2.77
CA VAL A 68 5.30 -12.94 3.37
C VAL A 68 6.35 -13.41 2.34
N HIS A 69 6.04 -13.46 1.04
CA HIS A 69 6.96 -13.91 -0.01
C HIS A 69 7.35 -12.81 -1.03
N GLU A 70 6.78 -11.60 -0.97
CA GLU A 70 7.17 -10.49 -1.86
C GLU A 70 8.66 -10.10 -1.72
N ASP A 71 9.34 -10.48 -0.61
CA ASP A 71 10.75 -10.11 -0.36
C ASP A 71 11.69 -10.98 -1.17
N GLU A 72 11.31 -12.23 -1.45
CA GLU A 72 12.11 -13.12 -2.29
C GLU A 72 12.19 -12.60 -3.74
N ARG A 73 11.15 -11.91 -4.24
CA ARG A 73 11.17 -11.31 -5.58
C ARG A 73 11.93 -9.99 -5.66
N ALA A 74 11.90 -9.18 -4.60
CA ALA A 74 12.63 -7.91 -4.57
C ALA A 74 14.15 -8.13 -4.37
N LEU A 75 14.54 -9.14 -3.59
CA LEU A 75 15.94 -9.51 -3.37
C LEU A 75 16.56 -10.27 -4.57
N ALA A 76 15.75 -11.02 -5.33
CA ALA A 76 16.20 -11.72 -6.54
C ALA A 76 16.26 -10.84 -7.81
N ALA A 77 15.74 -9.62 -7.75
CA ALA A 77 15.77 -8.63 -8.85
C ALA A 77 16.81 -7.53 -8.63
N SER A 78 17.59 -7.60 -7.55
CA SER A 78 18.75 -6.76 -7.22
C SER A 78 20.06 -7.52 -7.45
#